data_AF-A0A7W6D0P9-F1
#
_entry.id   AF-A0A7W6D0P9-F1
#
_cell.length_a   1.000
_cell.length_b   1.000
_cell.length_c   1.000
_cell.angle_alpha   90.00
_cell.angle_beta   90.00
_cell.angle_gamma   90.00
#
_symmetry.space_group_name_H-M   'P 1'
#
loop_
_entity.id
_entity.type
_entity.pdbx_description
1 polymer ?
#
loop_
_entity_poly.entity_id
_entity_poly.type
_entity_poly.pdbx_seq_one_letter_code
_entity_poly.pdbx_strand_id
1 'polypeptide(L)' 'MVEEPRKPVSEAAARALAEAAERRRSYEQAEAELARKAEIAGPAGPDPVRYGDWERKGLTSDF' A
#
# COMPACT_ATOMS: atom_id res chain seq x y z
N MET A 1 -18.11 21.34 -15.63
CA MET A 1 -17.44 21.20 -14.32
C MET A 1 -16.35 22.26 -14.29
N VAL A 2 -16.53 23.33 -13.51
CA VAL A 2 -15.50 24.37 -13.36
C VAL A 2 -14.47 23.79 -12.41
N GLU A 3 -13.27 23.50 -12.91
CA GLU A 3 -12.15 23.07 -12.08
C GLU A 3 -11.62 24.32 -11.36
N GLU A 4 -11.89 24.42 -10.05
CA GLU A 4 -11.37 25.52 -9.24
C GLU A 4 -9.83 25.51 -9.27
N PRO A 5 -9.19 26.69 -9.32
CA PRO A 5 -7.74 26.76 -9.33
C PRO A 5 -7.21 26.17 -8.03
N ARG A 6 -6.51 25.03 -8.13
CA ARG A 6 -5.92 24.34 -6.97
C ARG A 6 -5.01 25.31 -6.23
N LYS A 7 -5.27 25.47 -4.93
CA LYS A 7 -4.46 26.32 -4.04
C LYS A 7 -3.00 25.87 -4.13
N PRO A 8 -2.03 26.80 -4.32
CA PRO A 8 -0.63 26.43 -4.40
C PRO A 8 -0.22 25.71 -3.11
N VAL A 9 0.47 24.58 -3.26
CA VAL A 9 0.97 23.78 -2.14
C VAL A 9 2.04 24.59 -1.41
N SER A 10 1.91 24.74 -0.10
CA SER A 10 2.96 25.38 0.70
C SER A 10 4.22 24.53 0.73
N GLU A 11 5.37 25.15 0.98
CA GLU A 11 6.64 24.41 1.13
C GLU A 11 6.60 23.37 2.25
N ALA A 12 5.82 23.62 3.31
CA ALA A 12 5.58 22.65 4.37
C ALA A 12 4.77 21.43 3.86
N ALA A 13 3.74 21.66 3.05
CA ALA A 13 2.95 20.59 2.46
C ALA A 13 3.75 19.78 1.42
N ALA A 14 4.61 20.43 0.63
CA ALA A 14 5.50 19.74 -0.30
C ALA A 14 6.48 18.81 0.42
N ARG A 15 7.06 19.26 1.54
CA ARG A 15 7.93 18.43 2.40
C ARG A 15 7.19 17.23 3.01
N ALA A 16 5.99 17.46 3.55
CA ALA A 16 5.18 16.38 4.11
C ALA A 16 4.80 15.33 3.06
N LEU A 17 4.47 15.76 1.83
CA LEU A 17 4.17 14.86 0.72
C LEU A 17 5.40 14.05 0.29
N ALA A 18 6.58 14.66 0.27
CA ALA A 18 7.84 13.98 -0.04
C ALA A 18 8.16 12.89 0.99
N GLU A 19 8.08 13.22 2.28
CA GLU A 19 8.31 12.27 3.37
C GLU A 19 7.28 11.12 3.37
N ALA A 20 6.01 11.43 3.10
CA ALA A 20 4.98 10.40 2.94
C ALA A 20 5.23 9.52 1.70
N ALA A 21 5.76 10.08 0.61
CA ALA A 21 6.12 9.32 -0.57
C ALA A 21 7.32 8.39 -0.32
N GLU A 22 8.32 8.83 0.45
CA GLU A 22 9.44 7.98 0.86
C GLU A 22 8.98 6.80 1.71
N ARG A 23 8.09 7.03 2.68
CA ARG A 23 7.48 5.95 3.46
C ARG A 23 6.71 4.97 2.58
N ARG A 24 5.91 5.45 1.63
CA ARG A 24 5.19 4.56 0.71
C ARG A 24 6.14 3.71 -0.12
N ARG A 25 7.20 4.31 -0.66
CA ARG A 25 8.21 3.58 -1.46
C ARG A 25 8.89 2.47 -0.66
N SER A 26 9.21 2.68 0.62
CA SER A 26 9.83 1.63 1.43
C SER A 26 8.88 0.46 1.69
N TYR A 27 7.59 0.73 1.94
CA TYR A 27 6.57 -0.32 2.06
C TYR A 27 6.37 -1.06 0.74
N GLU A 28 6.23 -0.34 -0.38
CA GLU A 28 6.07 -0.93 -1.72
C GLU A 28 7.28 -1.80 -2.11
N GLN A 29 8.50 -1.38 -1.76
CA GLN A 29 9.72 -2.18 -1.99
C GLN A 29 9.72 -3.47 -1.16
N ALA A 30 9.32 -3.40 0.11
CA ALA A 30 9.21 -4.57 0.98
C ALA A 30 8.12 -5.53 0.47
N GLU A 31 6.97 -5.02 0.02
CA GLU A 31 5.92 -5.82 -0.59
C GLU A 31 6.37 -6.44 -1.92
N ALA A 32 7.08 -5.70 -2.76
CA ALA A 32 7.61 -6.22 -4.02
C ALA A 32 8.66 -7.33 -3.82
N GLU A 33 9.51 -7.21 -2.79
CA GLU A 33 10.44 -8.28 -2.43
C GLU A 33 9.70 -9.54 -1.97
N LEU A 34 8.63 -9.37 -1.17
CA LEU A 34 7.79 -10.47 -0.72
C LEU A 34 7.06 -11.14 -1.91
N ALA A 35 6.53 -10.34 -2.83
CA ALA A 35 5.85 -10.82 -4.04
C ALA A 35 6.79 -11.60 -4.96
N ARG A 36 8.08 -11.24 -5.01
CA ARG A 36 9.09 -11.98 -5.79
C ARG A 36 9.33 -13.41 -5.27
N LYS A 37 9.05 -13.65 -3.98
CA LYS A 37 9.12 -14.97 -3.33
C LYS A 37 7.73 -15.60 -3.15
N ALA A 38 6.69 -15.05 -3.79
CA ALA A 38 5.34 -15.57 -3.68
C ALA A 38 5.26 -17.01 -4.21
N GLU A 39 4.47 -17.83 -3.52
CA GLU A 39 4.23 -19.21 -3.91
C GLU A 39 3.48 -19.28 -5.25
N ILE A 40 3.81 -20.27 -6.08
CA ILE A 40 3.10 -20.50 -7.35
C ILE A 40 1.67 -20.93 -7.00
N ALA A 41 0.69 -20.11 -7.37
CA ALA A 41 -0.72 -20.23 -7.00
C ALA A 41 -1.05 -20.00 -5.50
N GLY A 42 -0.15 -19.38 -4.74
CA GLY A 42 -0.43 -18.94 -3.37
C GLY A 42 -1.38 -17.73 -3.29
N PRO A 43 -1.88 -17.39 -2.08
CA PRO A 43 -2.79 -16.27 -1.89
C PRO A 43 -2.13 -14.94 -2.30
N ALA A 44 -2.78 -14.21 -3.21
CA ALA A 44 -2.29 -12.92 -3.68
C ALA A 44 -2.59 -11.81 -2.66
N GLY A 45 -1.58 -11.08 -2.22
CA GLY A 45 -1.72 -9.92 -1.33
C GLY A 45 -0.88 -10.02 -0.07
N PRO A 46 -1.02 -9.05 0.86
CA PRO A 46 -0.30 -9.06 2.12
C PRO A 46 -0.63 -10.30 2.95
N ASP A 47 0.37 -10.78 3.69
CA ASP A 47 0.26 -11.97 4.52
C ASP A 47 -0.84 -11.78 5.59
N PRO A 48 -1.91 -12.60 5.57
CA PRO A 48 -3.03 -12.48 6.51
C PRO A 48 -2.58 -12.59 7.98
N VAL A 49 -1.49 -13.33 8.26
CA VAL A 49 -0.90 -13.43 9.59
C VAL A 49 -0.34 -12.08 10.07
N ARG A 50 0.26 -11.30 9.17
CA ARG A 50 0.87 -10.00 9.50
C ARG A 50 -0.14 -8.88 9.67
N TYR A 51 -1.22 -8.91 8.90
CA TYR A 51 -2.21 -7.82 8.86
C TYR A 51 -3.52 -8.16 9.57
N GLY A 52 -3.66 -9.38 10.08
CA GLY A 52 -4.85 -9.85 10.79
C GLY A 52 -6.09 -10.03 9.89
N ASP A 53 -5.93 -9.85 8.58
CA ASP A 53 -7.00 -9.96 7.60
C ASP A 53 -6.96 -11.33 6.94
N TRP A 54 -7.60 -12.30 7.58
CA TRP A 54 -7.81 -13.64 7.03
C TRP A 54 -9.03 -13.71 6.09
N GLU A 55 -9.73 -12.59 5.89
CA GLU A 55 -10.93 -12.52 5.09
C GLU A 55 -10.61 -12.10 3.65
N ARG A 56 -10.98 -12.94 2.69
CA ARG A 56 -10.96 -12.58 1.27
C ARG A 56 -12.38 -12.57 0.75
N LYS A 57 -12.93 -11.38 0.48
CA LYS A 57 -14.33 -11.21 0.03
C LYS A 57 -15.37 -11.83 0.99
N GLY A 58 -15.11 -11.73 2.30
CA GLY A 58 -15.98 -12.30 3.34
C GLY A 58 -15.87 -13.81 3.52
N LEU A 59 -14.85 -14.46 2.91
CA LEU A 59 -14.50 -15.84 3.16
C LEU A 59 -13.22 -15.89 3.99
N THR A 60 -13.31 -16.44 5.20
CA THR A 60 -12.14 -16.73 6.03
C THR A 60 -11.36 -17.87 5.39
N SER A 61 -10.09 -17.64 5.10
CA SER A 61 -9.17 -18.69 4.62
C SER A 61 -8.54 -19.37 5.84
N ASP A 62 -8.69 -20.69 5.97
CA ASP A 62 -7.98 -21.54 6.97
C ASP A 62 -7.16 -22.62 6.22
N PHE A 63 -6.22 -23.26 6.91
CA PHE A 63 -5.21 -24.19 6.36
C PHE A 63 -5.76 -25.36 5.53
#